data_AF-A0A1V5S7P9-F1
#
_entry.id   AF-A0A1V5S7P9-F1
#
_cell.length_a   1.000
_cell.length_b   1.000
_cell.length_c   1.000
_cell.angle_alpha   90.00
_cell.angle_beta   90.00
_cell.angle_gamma   90.00
#
_symmetry.space_group_name_H-M   'P 1'
#
loop_
_entity.id
_entity.type
_entity.pdbx_description
1 polymer ?
#
loop_
_entity_poly.entity_id
_entity_poly.type
_entity_poly.pdbx_seq_one_letter_code
_entity_poly.pdbx_strand_id
1 'polypeptide(L)'
;MKLKCTYTGGGGTEHDAGIWEKKETPKTITLTLSEEPFFEPNYNIVKVKKETRNEKRGDIRYHGYGDVLIDNEDGTYTAYPQQCGIPYYFEPL
;
A
#
# COMPACT_ATOMS: atom_id res chain seq x y z
N MET A 1 -4.04 -6.72 -10.33
CA MET A 1 -4.76 -7.47 -9.27
C MET A 1 -5.56 -6.47 -8.46
N LYS A 2 -6.83 -6.71 -8.17
CA LYS A 2 -7.62 -5.81 -7.30
C LYS A 2 -7.37 -6.17 -5.83
N LEU A 3 -7.31 -5.14 -4.99
CA LEU A 3 -7.05 -5.22 -3.56
C LEU A 3 -8.08 -4.36 -2.83
N LYS A 4 -8.62 -4.84 -1.71
CA LYS A 4 -9.33 -3.98 -0.76
C LYS A 4 -8.31 -3.23 0.07
N CYS A 5 -8.54 -1.94 0.33
CA CYS A 5 -7.66 -1.14 1.18
C CYS A 5 -8.40 -0.63 2.41
N THR A 6 -7.74 -0.66 3.56
CA THR A 6 -8.13 0.08 4.76
C THR A 6 -6.96 0.91 5.28
N TYR A 7 -7.21 1.94 6.08
CA TYR A 7 -6.16 2.64 6.82
C TYR A 7 -6.60 2.93 8.25
N THR A 8 -5.63 3.03 9.17
CA THR A 8 -5.91 3.40 10.56
C THR A 8 -5.66 4.89 10.77
N GLY A 9 -6.74 5.65 10.94
CA GLY A 9 -6.70 7.09 11.19
C GLY A 9 -6.34 7.46 12.63
N GLY A 10 -6.36 8.76 12.94
CA GLY A 10 -6.17 9.25 14.30
C GLY A 10 -7.21 8.66 15.26
N GLY A 11 -6.76 8.17 16.42
CA GLY A 11 -7.61 7.53 17.42
C GLY A 11 -7.75 6.01 17.28
N GLY A 12 -7.05 5.38 16.34
CA GLY A 12 -7.07 3.92 16.16
C GLY A 12 -8.28 3.41 15.37
N THR A 13 -9.05 4.31 14.76
CA THR A 13 -10.22 3.97 13.94
C THR A 13 -9.78 3.46 12.57
N GLU A 14 -10.33 2.33 12.15
CA GLU A 14 -10.16 1.81 10.80
C GLU A 14 -11.15 2.47 9.84
N HIS A 15 -10.64 2.87 8.68
CA HIS A 15 -11.41 3.48 7.61
C HIS A 15 -11.30 2.67 6.33
N ASP A 16 -12.41 2.56 5.61
CA ASP A 16 -12.44 1.99 4.26
C ASP A 16 -11.74 2.97 3.29
N ALA A 17 -10.70 2.48 2.60
CA ALA A 17 -9.94 3.21 1.60
C ALA A 17 -10.25 2.74 0.16
N GLY A 18 -11.32 1.96 -0.02
CA GLY A 18 -11.83 1.56 -1.31
C GLY A 18 -11.04 0.43 -1.99
N ILE A 19 -11.28 0.27 -3.28
CA ILE A 19 -10.66 -0.79 -4.09
C ILE A 19 -9.49 -0.22 -4.89
N TRP A 20 -8.35 -0.89 -4.79
CA TRP A 20 -7.12 -0.50 -5.43
C TRP A 20 -6.68 -1.52 -6.47
N GLU A 21 -6.10 -1.04 -7.56
CA GLU A 21 -5.46 -1.88 -8.57
C GLU A 21 -3.95 -1.92 -8.35
N LYS A 22 -3.43 -3.13 -8.14
CA LYS A 22 -2.00 -3.42 -8.15
C LYS A 22 -1.52 -3.73 -9.57
N LYS A 23 -0.58 -2.92 -10.03
CA LYS A 23 0.21 -3.12 -11.24
C LYS A 23 1.68 -3.31 -10.89
N GLU A 24 2.25 -4.42 -11.34
CA GLU A 24 3.62 -4.80 -11.04
C GLU A 24 4.44 -4.94 -12.32
N THR A 25 5.64 -4.37 -12.33
CA THR A 25 6.63 -4.52 -13.39
C THR A 25 7.91 -5.11 -12.78
N PRO A 26 8.91 -5.47 -13.60
CA PRO A 26 10.21 -5.88 -13.06
C PRO A 26 10.89 -4.82 -12.19
N LYS A 27 10.58 -3.53 -12.38
CA LYS A 27 11.25 -2.41 -11.67
C LYS A 27 10.39 -1.75 -10.60
N THR A 28 9.07 -1.81 -10.71
CA THR A 28 8.16 -1.02 -9.88
C THR A 28 6.93 -1.79 -9.47
N ILE A 29 6.38 -1.43 -8.31
CA ILE A 29 5.01 -1.76 -7.92
C ILE A 29 4.23 -0.45 -7.84
N THR A 30 3.02 -0.43 -8.38
CA THR A 30 2.11 0.71 -8.31
C THR A 30 0.75 0.21 -7.84
N LEU A 31 0.23 0.83 -6.78
CA LEU A 31 -1.13 0.67 -6.30
C LEU A 31 -1.88 1.96 -6.65
N THR A 32 -3.04 1.86 -7.27
CA THR A 32 -3.86 3.03 -7.62
C THR A 32 -5.30 2.79 -7.23
N LEU A 33 -5.93 3.76 -6.58
CA LEU A 33 -7.34 3.72 -6.24
C LEU A 33 -8.16 3.57 -7.53
N SER A 34 -8.93 2.50 -7.65
CA SER A 34 -9.75 2.15 -8.82
C SER A 34 -11.21 2.53 -8.63
N GLU A 35 -11.72 2.43 -7.40
CA GLU A 35 -13.10 2.76 -7.07
C GLU A 35 -13.07 3.63 -5.81
N GLU A 36 -13.47 4.89 -5.95
CA GLU A 36 -13.46 5.87 -4.85
C GLU A 36 -14.52 5.50 -3.80
N PRO A 37 -14.12 5.31 -2.53
CA PRO A 37 -15.06 5.12 -1.43
C PRO A 37 -15.79 6.44 -1.12
N PHE A 38 -16.87 6.37 -0.34
CA PHE A 38 -17.64 7.56 0.05
C PHE A 38 -16.79 8.60 0.83
N PHE A 39 -15.77 8.15 1.55
CA PHE A 39 -14.77 9.02 2.19
C PHE A 39 -13.42 8.79 1.53
N GLU A 40 -12.95 9.76 0.76
CA GLU A 40 -11.69 9.65 0.03
C GLU A 40 -10.49 9.47 0.98
N PRO A 41 -9.61 8.48 0.73
CA PRO A 41 -8.35 8.39 1.43
C PRO A 41 -7.43 9.56 1.06
N ASN A 42 -6.53 9.92 1.97
CA ASN A 42 -5.57 11.02 1.75
C ASN A 42 -4.62 10.79 0.55
N TYR A 43 -4.47 9.54 0.11
CA TYR A 43 -3.61 9.16 -1.00
C TYR A 43 -4.37 8.20 -1.91
N ASN A 44 -4.25 8.41 -3.22
CA ASN A 44 -4.87 7.60 -4.26
C ASN A 44 -3.84 6.78 -5.09
N ILE A 45 -2.55 6.96 -4.81
CA ILE A 45 -1.46 6.24 -5.46
C ILE A 45 -0.35 5.93 -4.47
N VAL A 46 0.19 4.73 -4.58
CA VAL A 46 1.44 4.30 -3.93
C VAL A 46 2.35 3.75 -5.02
N LYS A 47 3.57 4.27 -5.12
CA LYS A 47 4.52 3.81 -6.14
C LYS A 47 5.90 3.60 -5.53
N VAL A 48 6.41 2.39 -5.66
CA VAL A 48 7.72 1.99 -5.10
C VAL A 48 8.60 1.33 -6.16
N LYS A 49 9.92 1.36 -5.94
CA LYS A 49 10.90 0.62 -6.75
C LYS A 49 11.21 -0.73 -6.09
N LYS A 50 11.52 -1.72 -6.91
CA LYS A 50 11.88 -3.08 -6.48
C LYS A 50 13.38 -3.28 -6.18
N GLU A 51 14.19 -2.22 -6.30
CA GLU A 51 15.65 -2.29 -6.32
C GLU A 51 16.29 -2.63 -4.96
N THR A 52 15.51 -2.66 -3.88
CA THR A 52 16.05 -2.79 -2.50
C THR A 52 15.22 -3.79 -1.67
N ARG A 53 15.25 -5.08 -2.01
CA ARG A 53 14.70 -6.13 -1.13
C ARG A 53 15.52 -6.15 0.17
N ASN A 54 14.95 -5.65 1.27
CA ASN A 54 15.60 -5.65 2.58
C ASN A 54 14.93 -6.70 3.47
N GLU A 55 15.50 -7.89 3.54
CA GLU A 55 14.91 -9.09 4.18
C GLU A 55 15.11 -9.15 5.69
N LYS A 56 15.67 -8.11 6.33
CA LYS A 56 16.16 -8.16 7.72
C LYS A 56 15.12 -8.48 8.80
N ARG A 57 13.82 -8.54 8.48
CA ARG A 57 12.73 -8.79 9.43
C ARG A 57 11.72 -9.85 8.97
N GLY A 58 11.99 -10.58 7.88
CA GLY A 58 11.05 -11.56 7.33
C GLY A 58 9.89 -10.94 6.53
N ASP A 59 9.95 -9.64 6.23
CA ASP A 59 9.04 -8.91 5.36
C ASP A 59 9.83 -8.30 4.17
N ILE A 60 9.24 -8.24 2.98
CA ILE A 60 9.89 -7.61 1.82
C ILE A 60 9.49 -6.15 1.76
N ARG A 61 10.46 -5.25 1.90
CA ARG A 61 10.22 -3.80 1.84
C ARG A 61 10.67 -3.22 0.51
N TYR A 62 9.84 -2.36 -0.06
CA TYR A 62 10.06 -1.61 -1.28
C TYR A 62 9.98 -0.12 -0.98
N HIS A 63 10.86 0.66 -1.59
CA HIS A 63 10.97 2.10 -1.39
C HIS A 63 10.98 2.83 -2.73
N GLY A 64 10.38 4.02 -2.78
CA GLY A 64 10.51 4.90 -3.94
C GLY A 64 9.51 6.04 -3.91
N TYR A 65 9.84 7.16 -4.55
CA TYR A 65 8.92 8.29 -4.74
C TYR A 65 8.33 8.89 -3.44
N GLY A 66 9.00 8.68 -2.30
CA GLY A 66 8.51 9.08 -0.98
C GLY A 66 7.68 8.00 -0.28
N ASP A 67 7.27 6.96 -0.99
CA ASP A 67 6.42 5.87 -0.50
C ASP A 67 7.23 4.66 -0.02
N VAL A 68 6.60 3.89 0.87
CA VAL A 68 7.06 2.57 1.32
C VAL A 68 5.95 1.56 1.11
N LEU A 69 6.30 0.37 0.66
CA LEU A 69 5.41 -0.79 0.57
C LEU A 69 6.10 -1.99 1.20
N ILE A 70 5.38 -2.71 2.04
CA ILE A 70 5.79 -3.95 2.67
C ILE A 70 4.93 -5.06 2.08
N ASP A 71 5.56 -6.08 1.54
CA ASP A 71 4.94 -7.34 1.12
C ASP A 71 5.13 -8.34 2.26
N ASN A 72 4.01 -8.81 2.80
CA ASN A 72 3.96 -9.71 3.96
C ASN A 72 4.13 -11.19 3.55
N GLU A 73 4.39 -11.46 2.25
CA GLU A 73 4.59 -12.79 1.65
C GLU A 73 3.38 -13.74 1.78
N ASP A 74 2.21 -13.24 2.18
CA ASP A 74 0.93 -13.96 2.28
C ASP A 74 -0.16 -13.45 1.32
N GLY A 75 0.21 -12.52 0.43
CA GLY A 75 -0.70 -11.84 -0.51
C GLY A 75 -1.25 -10.52 0.00
N THR A 76 -1.01 -10.17 1.28
CA THR A 76 -1.33 -8.86 1.84
C THR A 76 -0.15 -7.89 1.73
N TYR A 77 -0.46 -6.59 1.74
CA TYR A 77 0.56 -5.53 1.70
C TYR A 77 0.27 -4.45 2.71
N THR A 78 1.32 -3.81 3.22
CA THR A 78 1.21 -2.60 4.05
C THR A 78 1.96 -1.46 3.37
N ALA A 79 1.29 -0.36 3.06
CA ALA A 79 1.93 0.83 2.51
C ALA A 79 1.96 1.99 3.51
N TYR A 80 2.98 2.83 3.36
CA TYR A 80 3.08 4.13 3.99
C TYR A 80 3.28 5.17 2.88
N PRO A 81 2.18 5.67 2.28
CA PRO A 81 2.25 6.70 1.25
C PRO A 81 2.93 7.95 1.82
N GLN A 82 3.90 8.49 1.08
CA GLN A 82 4.70 9.66 1.48
C GLN A 82 5.32 9.56 2.89
N GLN A 83 5.49 8.34 3.44
CA GLN A 83 5.92 8.11 4.83
C GLN A 83 5.11 8.91 5.87
N CYS A 84 3.81 9.11 5.61
CA CYS A 84 2.93 9.96 6.44
C CYS A 84 2.63 9.42 7.85
N GLY A 85 3.21 8.27 8.23
CA GLY A 85 2.97 7.61 9.52
C GLY A 85 1.63 6.88 9.63
N ILE A 86 0.76 6.98 8.62
CA ILE A 86 -0.51 6.26 8.55
C ILE A 86 -0.34 5.02 7.66
N PRO A 87 -0.50 3.80 8.20
CA PRO A 87 -0.43 2.58 7.41
C PRO A 87 -1.72 2.39 6.60
N TYR A 88 -1.54 1.96 5.34
CA TYR A 88 -2.57 1.51 4.44
C TYR A 88 -2.41 -0.01 4.28
N TYR A 89 -3.43 -0.77 4.63
CA TYR A 89 -3.43 -2.23 4.56
C TYR A 89 -4.18 -2.68 3.32
N PHE A 90 -3.59 -3.58 2.55
CA PHE A 90 -4.15 -4.11 1.33
C PHE A 90 -4.33 -5.61 1.43
N GLU A 91 -5.52 -6.08 1.09
CA GLU A 91 -5.89 -7.49 1.10
C GLU A 91 -6.44 -7.89 -0.28
N PRO A 92 -6.15 -9.10 -0.79
CA PRO A 92 -6.77 -9.62 -2.01
C PRO A 92 -8.31 -9.62 -1.88
N LEU A 93 -8.98 -9.25 -2.98
CA LEU A 93 -10.42 -9.45 -3.15
C LEU A 93 -10.76 -10.91 -3.50
#